data_AF-A0A370G1D7-F1
#
_entry.id   AF-A0A370G1D7-F1
#
_cell.length_a   1.000
_cell.length_b   1.000
_cell.length_c   1.000
_cell.angle_alpha   90.00
_cell.angle_beta   90.00
_cell.angle_gamma   90.00
#
_symmetry.space_group_name_H-M   'P 1'
#
loop_
_entity.id
_entity.type
_entity.pdbx_description
1 polymer ?
#
loop_
_entity_poly.entity_id
_entity_poly.type
_entity_poly.pdbx_seq_one_letter_code
_entity_poly.pdbx_strand_id
1 'polypeptide(L)' 'MINAIVLFIFAGIAEIGGGYLIWLWLREGKPFYWGAFGGIALAIYMVIATFPSFGKVYAAYGGVFIVLSVL' A
#
# COMPACT_ATOMS: atom_id res chain seq x y z
N MET A 1 13.27 10.50 11.78
CA MET A 1 13.17 9.02 11.80
C MET A 1 11.76 8.55 12.09
N ILE A 2 11.08 9.04 13.14
CA ILE A 2 9.68 8.67 13.47
C ILE A 2 8.69 8.96 12.32
N ASN A 3 8.78 10.13 11.67
CA ASN A 3 7.88 10.48 10.56
C ASN A 3 7.98 9.53 9.37
N ALA A 4 9.17 8.97 9.12
CA ALA A 4 9.37 8.02 8.03
C ALA A 4 8.69 6.67 8.32
N ILE A 5 8.72 6.21 9.57
CA ILE A 5 8.08 4.96 10.01
C ILE A 5 6.55 5.07 9.91
N VAL A 6 5.98 6.21 10.28
CA VAL A 6 4.52 6.42 10.18
C VAL A 6 4.08 6.42 8.72
N LEU A 7 4.75 7.19 7.86
CA LEU A 7 4.50 7.19 6.40
C LEU A 7 4.60 5.79 5.79
N PHE A 8 5.48 4.95 6.34
CA PHE A 8 5.70 3.59 5.90
C PHE A 8 4.55 2.63 6.22
N ILE A 9 4.03 2.70 7.45
CA ILE A 9 2.88 1.89 7.87
C ILE A 9 1.66 2.27 7.01
N PHE A 10 1.45 3.57 6.80
CA PHE A 10 0.39 4.05 5.91
C PHE A 10 0.58 3.59 4.46
N ALA A 11 1.80 3.61 3.93
CA ALA A 11 2.11 3.11 2.59
C ALA A 11 1.87 1.59 2.47
N GLY A 12 2.25 0.79 3.48
CA GLY A 12 1.99 -0.65 3.55
C GLY A 12 0.51 -0.99 3.52
N ILE A 13 -0.28 -0.30 4.35
CA ILE A 13 -1.74 -0.48 4.39
C ILE A 13 -2.37 -0.03 3.07
N ALA A 14 -1.90 1.07 2.47
CA ALA A 14 -2.40 1.54 1.19
C ALA A 14 -2.07 0.60 0.03
N GLU A 15 -0.89 -0.02 0.00
CA GLU A 15 -0.50 -0.98 -1.04
C GLU A 15 -1.26 -2.31 -0.90
N ILE A 16 -1.16 -2.96 0.26
CA ILE A 16 -1.80 -4.26 0.51
C ILE A 16 -3.32 -4.11 0.51
N GLY A 17 -3.83 -3.10 1.23
CA GLY A 17 -5.25 -2.78 1.27
C GLY A 17 -5.77 -2.36 -0.11
N GLY A 18 -5.04 -1.51 -0.83
CA GLY A 18 -5.42 -1.11 -2.19
C GLY A 18 -5.54 -2.28 -3.15
N GLY A 19 -4.54 -3.18 -3.15
CA GLY A 19 -4.57 -4.41 -3.93
C GLY A 19 -5.70 -5.36 -3.54
N TYR A 20 -5.96 -5.52 -2.23
CA TYR A 20 -7.05 -6.35 -1.72
C TYR A 20 -8.43 -5.82 -2.10
N LEU A 21 -8.64 -4.50 -2.03
CA LEU A 21 -9.89 -3.84 -2.42
C LEU A 21 -10.18 -4.03 -3.93
N ILE A 22 -9.15 -3.93 -4.78
CA ILE A 22 -9.26 -4.24 -6.22
C ILE A 22 -9.55 -5.72 -6.45
N TRP A 23 -8.90 -6.62 -5.70
CA TRP A 23 -9.16 -8.06 -5.77
C TRP A 23 -10.61 -8.39 -5.38
N LEU A 24 -11.14 -7.77 -4.33
CA LEU A 24 -12.55 -7.88 -3.92
C LEU A 24 -13.49 -7.47 -5.07
N TRP A 25 -13.17 -6.37 -5.75
CA TRP A 25 -13.96 -5.89 -6.87
C TRP A 25 -13.90 -6.82 -8.08
N LEU A 26 -12.70 -7.19 -8.52
CA LEU A 26 -12.50 -8.00 -9.72
C LEU A 26 -12.90 -9.47 -9.54
N ARG A 27 -12.69 -10.03 -8.35
CA ARG A 27 -12.82 -11.48 -8.12
C ARG A 27 -14.07 -11.87 -7.33
N GLU A 28 -14.50 -11.05 -6.37
CA GLU A 28 -15.74 -11.30 -5.61
C GLU A 28 -16.96 -10.56 -6.17
N GLY A 29 -16.80 -9.75 -7.24
CA GLY A 29 -17.91 -8.99 -7.83
C GLY A 29 -18.49 -7.94 -6.87
N LYS A 30 -17.70 -7.49 -5.89
CA LYS A 30 -18.09 -6.44 -4.94
C LYS A 30 -18.38 -5.12 -5.68
N PRO A 31 -19.07 -4.16 -5.06
CA PRO A 31 -19.42 -2.88 -5.70
C PRO A 31 -18.20 -2.14 -6.28
N PHE A 32 -18.39 -1.43 -7.40
CA PHE A 32 -17.37 -0.62 -8.08
C PHE A 32 -16.58 0.33 -7.15
N TYR A 33 -17.23 0.84 -6.10
CA TYR A 33 -16.60 1.69 -5.09
C TYR A 33 -15.39 1.03 -4.42
N TRP A 34 -15.38 -0.30 -4.23
CA TRP A 34 -14.24 -1.03 -3.67
C TRP A 34 -13.03 -0.95 -4.59
N GLY A 35 -13.22 -1.16 -5.90
CA GLY A 35 -12.17 -1.00 -6.90
C GLY A 35 -11.66 0.43 -7.02
N ALA A 36 -12.56 1.42 -6.97
CA ALA A 36 -12.21 2.83 -7.01
C ALA A 36 -11.37 3.26 -5.79
N PHE A 37 -11.80 2.88 -4.58
CA PHE A 37 -11.03 3.14 -3.36
C PHE A 37 -9.67 2.43 -3.37
N GLY A 38 -9.60 1.20 -3.87
CA GLY A 38 -8.35 0.47 -4.02
C GLY A 38 -7.40 1.14 -5.01
N GLY A 39 -7.91 1.62 -6.15
CA GLY A 39 -7.13 2.35 -7.14
C GLY A 39 -6.59 3.68 -6.62
N ILE A 40 -7.39 4.42 -5.84
CA ILE A 40 -6.95 5.68 -5.19
C ILE A 40 -5.84 5.39 -4.16
N ALA A 41 -5.98 4.33 -3.36
CA ALA A 41 -4.96 3.93 -2.39
C ALA A 41 -3.62 3.59 -3.06
N LEU A 42 -3.66 2.87 -4.20
CA LEU A 42 -2.47 2.55 -4.99
C LEU A 42 -1.85 3.80 -5.65
N ALA A 43 -2.67 4.74 -6.11
CA ALA A 43 -2.18 6.01 -6.67
C ALA A 43 -1.45 6.85 -5.60
N ILE A 44 -2.00 6.92 -4.38
CA ILE A 44 -1.36 7.60 -3.25
C ILE A 44 -0.04 6.91 -2.89
N TYR A 45 -0.01 5.57 -2.88
CA TYR A 45 1.22 4.81 -2.68
C TYR A 45 2.31 5.17 -3.70
N MET A 46 1.97 5.25 -4.99
CA MET A 46 2.95 5.60 -6.04
C MET A 46 3.54 7.01 -5.85
N VAL A 47 2.73 7.96 -5.40
CA VAL A 47 3.21 9.32 -5.07
C VAL A 47 4.19 9.29 -3.90
N ILE A 48 3.90 8.50 -2.86
CA ILE A 48 4.80 8.31 -1.71
C ILE A 48 6.11 7.63 -2.14
N ALA A 49 6.03 6.62 -3.02
CA ALA A 49 7.18 5.87 -3.54
C ALA A 49 8.12 6.71 -4.43
N THR A 50 7.62 7.80 -5.02
CA THR A 50 8.40 8.69 -5.92
C THR A 50 9.40 9.58 -5.17
N PHE A 51 9.33 9.66 -3.83
CA PHE A 51 10.27 10.49 -3.07
C PHE A 51 11.71 9.94 -3.10
N PRO A 52 12.75 10.76 -3.35
CA PRO A 52 14.12 10.30 -3.60
C PRO A 52 14.83 9.63 -2.40
N SER A 53 14.34 9.82 -1.16
CA SER A 53 14.83 9.11 0.03
C SER A 53 14.27 7.69 0.19
N PHE A 54 13.35 7.26 -0.67
CA PHE A 54 12.62 6.00 -0.49
C PHE A 54 13.46 4.77 -0.85
N GLY A 55 14.46 4.85 -1.74
CA GLY A 55 15.18 3.65 -2.23
C GLY A 55 15.87 2.80 -1.15
N LYS A 56 16.54 3.43 -0.16
CA LYS A 56 17.16 2.69 0.97
C LYS A 56 16.13 2.24 2.01
N VAL A 57 15.01 2.96 2.11
CA VAL A 57 13.89 2.70 3.01
C VAL A 57 12.99 1.59 2.45
N TYR A 58 12.93 1.44 1.12
CA TYR A 58 12.23 0.38 0.39
C TYR A 58 12.86 -1.01 0.59
N ALA A 59 14.19 -1.08 0.74
CA ALA A 59 14.84 -2.33 1.09
C ALA A 59 14.43 -2.82 2.51
N ALA A 60 14.24 -1.92 3.47
CA ALA A 60 13.63 -2.23 4.76
C ALA A 60 12.11 -2.49 4.65
N TYR A 61 11.47 -2.02 3.57
CA TYR A 61 10.03 -2.14 3.32
C TYR A 61 9.64 -3.56 2.99
N GLY A 62 10.43 -4.25 2.16
CA GLY A 62 10.21 -5.66 1.89
C GLY A 62 10.12 -6.51 3.17
N GLY A 63 10.90 -6.20 4.20
CA GLY A 63 10.85 -6.90 5.49
C GLY A 63 9.55 -6.67 6.27
N VAL A 64 9.08 -5.41 6.35
CA VAL A 64 7.81 -5.07 7.02
C VAL A 64 6.62 -5.57 6.21
N PHE A 65 6.71 -5.57 4.89
CA PHE A 65 5.71 -6.09 3.97
C PHE A 65 5.45 -7.59 4.20
N ILE A 66 6.51 -8.37 4.46
CA ILE A 66 6.38 -9.79 4.81
C ILE A 66 5.63 -9.95 6.14
N VAL A 67 5.95 -9.15 7.16
CA VAL A 67 5.26 -9.22 8.47
C VAL A 67 3.79 -8.83 8.33
N LEU A 68 3.49 -7.77 7.57
CA LEU A 68 2.11 -7.33 7.31
C LEU A 68 1.32 -8.31 6.45
N SER A 69 1.98 -9.05 5.55
CA SER A 69 1.31 -10.05 4.70
C SER A 69 1.01 -11.36 5.45
N VAL A 70 1.68 -11.59 6.58
CA VAL A 70 1.48 -12.78 7.45
C VAL A 70 0.40 -12.52 8.50
N LEU A 71 0.11 -11.25 8.84
CA LEU A 71 -0.92 -10.85 9.81
C LEU A 71 -2.31 -10.78 9.16
#